data_AF-A0A414ZQV5-F1
#
_entry.id   AF-A0A414ZQV5-F1
#
_cell.length_a   1.000
_cell.length_b   1.000
_cell.length_c   1.000
_cell.angle_alpha   90.00
_cell.angle_beta   90.00
_cell.angle_gamma   90.00
#
_symmetry.space_group_name_H-M   'P 1'
#
loop_
_entity.id
_entity.type
_entity.pdbx_description
1 polymer ?
#
loop_
_entity_poly.entity_id
_entity_poly.type
_entity_poly.pdbx_seq_one_letter_code
_entity_poly.pdbx_strand_id
1 'polypeptide(L)'
;MIDIEWYVYYHDSNAQKIIRWNIFNHGSFTEKVKKLLKDNLSRDEFEDGLKKYLMYYMWSKCEYEIILSPWTGRADDIKIDVYDQIMMNFDRFIDYCWSFKSEKP
;
A
#
# COMPACT_ATOMS: atom_id res chain seq x y z
N MET A 1 -16.49 -7.83 9.84
CA MET A 1 -15.29 -6.96 9.75
C MET A 1 -14.62 -7.35 8.46
N ILE A 2 -14.47 -6.42 7.51
CA ILE A 2 -13.78 -6.72 6.26
C ILE A 2 -12.28 -6.82 6.58
N ASP A 3 -11.71 -7.99 6.33
CA ASP A 3 -10.28 -8.23 6.49
C ASP A 3 -9.61 -7.92 5.15
N ILE A 4 -9.09 -6.70 5.01
CA ILE A 4 -8.41 -6.24 3.79
C ILE A 4 -6.92 -6.47 3.98
N GLU A 5 -6.31 -7.20 3.06
CA GLU A 5 -4.90 -7.59 3.16
C GLU A 5 -4.15 -7.28 1.88
N TRP A 6 -3.08 -6.50 2.00
CA TRP A 6 -2.12 -6.33 0.92
C TRP A 6 -0.72 -6.23 1.52
N TYR A 7 0.12 -7.22 1.23
CA TYR A 7 1.41 -7.37 1.87
C TYR A 7 2.53 -6.76 1.04
N VAL A 8 3.42 -6.06 1.73
CA VAL A 8 4.66 -5.48 1.20
C VAL A 8 5.83 -5.88 2.09
N TYR A 9 7.06 -5.73 1.58
CA TYR A 9 8.24 -5.81 2.43
C TYR A 9 8.38 -4.51 3.22
N TYR A 10 8.57 -4.67 4.52
CA TYR A 10 8.69 -3.59 5.50
C TYR A 10 9.82 -3.91 6.47
N HIS A 11 10.64 -2.93 6.82
CA HIS A 11 11.66 -3.07 7.85
C HIS A 11 11.06 -2.76 9.23
N ASP A 12 10.77 -3.81 10.01
CA ASP A 12 10.36 -3.65 11.39
C ASP A 12 11.60 -3.31 12.24
N SER A 13 11.71 -2.04 12.62
CA SER A 13 12.82 -1.52 13.41
C SER A 13 12.84 -2.06 14.84
N ASN A 14 11.72 -2.55 15.39
CA ASN A 14 11.73 -3.17 16.71
C ASN A 14 12.29 -4.59 16.62
N ALA A 15 11.87 -5.35 15.61
CA ALA A 15 12.33 -6.71 15.39
C ALA A 15 13.70 -6.79 14.68
N GLN A 16 14.17 -5.68 14.09
CA GLN A 16 15.37 -5.57 13.25
C GLN A 16 15.37 -6.57 12.09
N LYS A 17 14.21 -6.69 11.41
CA LYS A 17 13.99 -7.65 10.33
C LYS A 17 13.12 -7.08 9.23
N ILE A 18 13.38 -7.52 8.01
CA ILE A 18 12.42 -7.34 6.92
C ILE A 18 11.32 -8.37 7.09
N ILE A 19 10.07 -7.90 7.14
CA ILE A 19 8.87 -8.72 7.29
C ILE A 19 7.91 -8.46 6.14
N ARG A 20 6.96 -9.38 5.95
CA ARG A 20 5.76 -9.10 5.15
C ARG A 20 4.78 -8.36 6.05
N TRP A 21 4.44 -7.13 5.70
CA TRP A 21 3.55 -6.29 6.47
C TRP A 21 2.30 -5.98 5.67
N ASN A 22 1.12 -6.17 6.28
CA ASN A 22 -0.14 -5.76 5.69
C ASN A 22 -0.25 -4.24 5.80
N ILE A 23 -0.31 -3.53 4.67
CA ILE A 23 -0.41 -2.06 4.65
C ILE A 23 -1.65 -1.55 5.38
N PHE A 24 -2.70 -2.37 5.47
CA PHE A 24 -3.93 -2.02 6.19
C PHE A 24 -3.80 -2.11 7.71
N ASN A 25 -2.64 -2.54 8.23
CA ASN A 25 -2.30 -2.36 9.64
C ASN A 25 -1.98 -0.89 9.99
N HIS A 26 -1.71 -0.04 8.99
CA HIS A 26 -1.58 1.40 9.20
C HIS A 26 -2.96 2.01 9.48
N GLY A 27 -3.26 2.30 10.75
CA GLY A 27 -4.57 2.78 11.21
C GLY A 27 -5.15 3.93 10.39
N SER A 28 -4.45 5.07 10.30
CA SER A 28 -4.98 6.26 9.61
C SER A 28 -5.20 6.05 8.10
N PHE A 29 -4.27 5.37 7.42
CA PHE A 29 -4.43 4.99 6.02
C PHE A 29 -5.68 4.12 5.83
N THR A 30 -5.84 3.09 6.65
CA THR A 30 -6.99 2.17 6.59
C THR A 30 -8.31 2.88 6.84
N GLU A 31 -8.37 3.82 7.78
CA GLU A 31 -9.56 4.64 8.01
C GLU A 31 -9.92 5.49 6.79
N LYS A 32 -8.92 6.09 6.12
CA LYS A 32 -9.12 6.87 4.90
C LYS A 32 -9.62 6.01 3.74
N VAL A 33 -9.05 4.83 3.54
CA VAL A 33 -9.53 3.88 2.50
C VAL A 33 -10.95 3.41 2.80
N LYS A 34 -11.24 3.03 4.05
CA LYS A 34 -12.61 2.65 4.47
C LYS A 34 -13.62 3.77 4.25
N LYS A 35 -13.21 5.04 4.37
CA LYS A 35 -14.05 6.18 4.04
C LYS A 35 -14.31 6.28 2.53
N LEU A 36 -13.25 6.21 1.70
CA LEU A 36 -13.38 6.21 0.24
C LEU A 36 -14.33 5.10 -0.26
N LEU A 37 -14.25 3.91 0.33
CA LEU A 37 -15.10 2.77 -0.03
C LEU A 37 -16.59 3.00 0.30
N LYS A 38 -16.91 3.85 1.28
CA LYS A 38 -18.29 4.18 1.68
C LYS A 38 -18.86 5.36 0.91
N ASP A 39 -18.01 6.22 0.38
CA ASP A 39 -18.41 7.41 -0.35
C ASP A 39 -18.99 7.04 -1.73
N ASN A 40 -19.93 7.85 -2.21
CA ASN A 40 -20.57 7.64 -3.52
C ASN A 40 -19.71 8.18 -4.66
N LEU A 41 -18.51 7.61 -4.79
CA LEU A 41 -17.52 7.97 -5.80
C LEU A 41 -17.67 7.11 -7.06
N SER A 42 -17.27 7.65 -8.20
CA SER A 42 -16.91 6.87 -9.38
C SER A 42 -15.65 6.04 -9.10
N ARG A 43 -15.33 5.10 -9.99
CA ARG A 43 -14.09 4.31 -9.89
C ARG A 43 -12.86 5.20 -10.04
N ASP A 44 -12.90 6.16 -10.97
CA ASP A 44 -11.79 7.09 -11.24
C ASP A 44 -11.54 8.02 -10.04
N GLU A 45 -12.60 8.55 -9.43
CA GLU A 45 -12.49 9.38 -8.22
C GLU A 45 -11.92 8.59 -7.02
N PHE A 46 -12.27 7.31 -6.91
CA PHE A 46 -11.72 6.42 -5.90
C PHE A 46 -10.25 6.13 -6.14
N GLU A 47 -9.86 5.82 -7.38
CA GLU A 47 -8.47 5.61 -7.77
C GLU A 47 -7.61 6.83 -7.41
N ASP A 48 -8.03 8.02 -7.81
CA ASP A 48 -7.33 9.27 -7.51
C ASP A 48 -7.19 9.51 -6.01
N GLY A 49 -8.26 9.26 -5.25
CA GLY A 49 -8.25 9.36 -3.79
C GLY A 49 -7.28 8.37 -3.15
N LEU A 50 -7.33 7.11 -3.58
CA LEU A 50 -6.49 6.03 -3.07
C LEU A 50 -5.01 6.30 -3.37
N LYS A 51 -4.69 6.73 -4.59
CA LYS A 51 -3.33 7.12 -4.99
C LYS A 51 -2.79 8.25 -4.12
N LYS A 52 -3.59 9.29 -3.87
CA LYS A 52 -3.21 10.41 -3.00
C LYS A 52 -2.91 9.95 -1.58
N TYR A 53 -3.70 9.04 -1.02
CA TYR A 53 -3.45 8.50 0.31
C TYR A 53 -2.22 7.60 0.36
N LEU A 54 -2.02 6.74 -0.65
CA LEU A 54 -0.80 5.97 -0.77
C LEU A 54 0.43 6.87 -0.83
N MET A 55 0.42 7.92 -1.66
CA MET A 55 1.51 8.89 -1.71
C MET A 55 1.73 9.56 -0.35
N TYR A 56 0.68 10.03 0.31
CA TYR A 56 0.82 10.75 1.57
C TYR A 56 1.37 9.89 2.72
N TYR A 57 0.87 8.66 2.84
CA TYR A 57 1.20 7.78 3.96
C TYR A 57 2.43 6.91 3.71
N MET A 58 2.67 6.47 2.47
CA MET A 58 3.62 5.39 2.18
C MET A 58 4.85 5.83 1.36
N TRP A 59 4.80 6.99 0.71
CA TRP A 59 5.88 7.45 -0.16
C TRP A 59 6.96 8.23 0.60
N SER A 60 8.20 7.88 0.36
CA SER A 60 9.42 8.54 0.82
C SER A 60 9.50 8.71 2.35
N LYS A 61 8.88 7.79 3.11
CA LYS A 61 8.98 7.73 4.57
C LYS A 61 10.18 6.88 4.95
N CYS A 62 11.06 7.39 5.82
CA CYS A 62 12.30 6.67 6.15
C CYS A 62 12.03 5.31 6.80
N GLU A 63 10.91 5.15 7.52
CA GLU A 63 10.48 3.88 8.10
C GLU A 63 10.01 2.84 7.06
N TYR A 64 9.66 3.28 5.84
CA TYR A 64 9.17 2.42 4.76
C TYR A 64 10.19 2.20 3.65
N GLU A 65 11.29 2.95 3.66
CA GLU A 65 12.37 2.82 2.69
C GLU A 65 13.25 1.60 3.00
N ILE A 66 13.52 0.80 1.97
CA ILE A 66 14.46 -0.32 2.01
C ILE A 66 15.39 -0.26 0.79
N ILE A 67 16.57 -0.86 0.93
CA ILE A 67 17.47 -1.10 -0.20
C ILE A 67 17.19 -2.50 -0.74
N LEU A 68 16.85 -2.58 -2.03
CA LEU A 68 16.72 -3.82 -2.76
C LEU A 68 18.00 -4.10 -3.52
N SER A 69 18.62 -5.24 -3.20
CA SER A 69 19.86 -5.70 -3.80
C SER A 69 19.66 -7.08 -4.45
N PRO A 70 20.31 -7.36 -5.59
CA PRO A 70 20.31 -8.71 -6.15
C PRO A 70 21.06 -9.68 -5.23
N TRP A 71 20.48 -10.85 -4.98
CA TRP A 71 21.18 -11.93 -4.26
C TRP A 71 22.40 -12.44 -5.05
N THR A 72 22.25 -12.59 -6.37
CA THR A 72 23.30 -13.00 -7.29
C THR A 72 23.30 -12.12 -8.52
N GLY A 73 24.48 -11.74 -9.00
CA GLY A 73 24.65 -10.92 -10.20
C GLY A 73 25.36 -9.59 -9.91
N ARG A 74 25.36 -8.70 -10.90
CA ARG A 74 25.90 -7.33 -10.80
C ARG A 74 24.82 -6.36 -11.24
N ALA A 75 23.96 -5.98 -10.31
CA ALA A 75 23.06 -4.85 -10.49
C ALA A 75 23.29 -3.89 -9.32
N ASP A 76 23.09 -2.61 -9.58
CA ASP A 76 23.16 -1.60 -8.54
C ASP A 76 21.99 -1.76 -7.58
N ASP A 77 22.26 -1.47 -6.32
CA ASP A 77 21.25 -1.37 -5.28
C ASP A 77 20.26 -0.25 -5.64
N ILE A 78 18.97 -0.52 -5.47
CA ILE A 78 17.93 0.49 -5.63
C ILE A 78 17.25 0.74 -4.29
N LYS A 79 16.96 2.01 -4.00
CA LYS A 79 16.07 2.38 -2.90
C LYS A 79 14.63 2.24 -3.38
N ILE A 80 13.81 1.53 -2.63
CA ILE A 80 12.37 1.45 -2.82
C ILE A 80 11.66 1.76 -1.50
N ASP A 81 10.39 2.13 -1.56
CA ASP A 81 9.51 2.20 -0.40
C ASP A 81 8.23 1.35 -0.57
N VAL A 82 7.29 1.48 0.37
CA VAL A 82 5.99 0.79 0.28
C VAL A 82 5.16 1.29 -0.90
N TYR A 83 5.23 2.58 -1.24
CA TYR A 83 4.54 3.14 -2.38
C TYR A 83 5.04 2.53 -3.68
N ASP A 84 6.35 2.46 -3.89
CA ASP A 84 6.98 1.84 -5.06
C ASP A 84 6.51 0.39 -5.25
N GLN A 85 6.46 -0.38 -4.17
CA GLN A 85 6.02 -1.79 -4.20
C GLN A 85 4.56 -1.94 -4.66
N ILE A 86 3.67 -1.04 -4.24
CA ILE A 86 2.26 -1.06 -4.64
C ILE A 86 2.11 -0.58 -6.09
N MET A 87 2.87 0.45 -6.47
CA MET A 87 2.77 1.05 -7.80
C MET A 87 3.14 0.11 -8.94
N MET A 88 3.95 -0.93 -8.68
CA MET A 88 4.26 -1.98 -9.67
C MET A 88 3.01 -2.66 -10.26
N ASN A 89 1.93 -2.78 -9.48
CA ASN A 89 0.68 -3.41 -9.92
C ASN A 89 -0.53 -2.59 -9.43
N PHE A 90 -0.47 -1.27 -9.58
CA PHE A 90 -1.46 -0.36 -9.00
C PHE A 90 -2.89 -0.64 -9.46
N ASP A 91 -3.09 -0.95 -10.75
CA ASP A 91 -4.40 -1.28 -11.30
C ASP A 91 -5.06 -2.46 -10.56
N ARG A 92 -4.27 -3.49 -10.23
CA ARG A 92 -4.74 -4.67 -9.48
C ARG A 92 -5.03 -4.33 -8.03
N PHE A 93 -4.24 -3.42 -7.45
CA PHE A 93 -4.47 -2.93 -6.10
C PHE A 93 -5.79 -2.15 -6.01
N ILE A 94 -6.08 -1.28 -6.98
CA ILE A 94 -7.35 -0.55 -7.07
C ILE A 94 -8.51 -1.53 -7.17
N ASP A 95 -8.44 -2.50 -8.11
CA ASP A 95 -9.49 -3.50 -8.32
C ASP A 95 -9.79 -4.28 -7.04
N TYR A 96 -8.72 -4.72 -6.37
CA TYR A 96 -8.80 -5.42 -5.10
C TYR A 96 -9.49 -4.55 -4.04
N CYS A 97 -9.05 -3.31 -3.84
CA CYS A 97 -9.65 -2.42 -2.85
C CYS A 97 -11.12 -2.12 -3.19
N TRP A 98 -11.41 -1.82 -4.45
CA TRP A 98 -12.76 -1.49 -4.92
C TRP A 98 -13.74 -2.66 -4.77
N SER A 99 -13.27 -3.90 -4.85
CA SER A 99 -14.10 -5.09 -4.62
C SER A 99 -14.75 -5.15 -3.22
N PHE A 100 -14.21 -4.38 -2.27
CA PHE A 100 -14.77 -4.24 -0.92
C PHE A 100 -15.81 -3.12 -0.79
N LYS A 101 -16.12 -2.39 -1.87
CA LYS A 101 -17.23 -1.46 -1.90
C LYS A 101 -18.52 -2.25 -1.74
N SER A 102 -19.16 -2.14 -0.59
CA SER A 102 -20.47 -2.74 -0.37
C SER A 102 -21.46 -2.13 -1.34
N GLU A 103 -22.11 -2.94 -2.16
CA GLU A 103 -23.38 -2.55 -2.77
C GLU A 103 -24.31 -2.15 -1.61
N LYS A 104 -24.77 -0.89 -1.61
CA LYS A 104 -25.79 -0.49 -0.64
C LYS A 104 -27.00 -1.40 -0.87
N PRO A 105 -27.60 -1.99 0.19
CA PRO A 105 -28.90 -2.63 0.05
C PRO A 105 -29.96 -1.66 -0.45
#